data_AF-A0AA51L178-F1
#
_entry.id   AF-A0AA51L178-F1
#
_cell.length_a   1.000
_cell.length_b   1.000
_cell.length_c   1.000
_cell.angle_alpha   90.00
_cell.angle_beta   90.00
_cell.angle_gamma   90.00
#
_symmetry.space_group_name_H-M   'P 1'
#
loop_
_entity.id
_entity.type
_entity.pdbx_description
1 polymer ?
#
loop_
_entity_poly.entity_id
_entity_poly.type
_entity_poly.pdbx_seq_one_letter_code
_entity_poly.pdbx_strand_id
1 'polypeptide(L)'
;MKNTQTSTFSEQKFTFNILNSLRAEVEVRQNPYALPIEELFTMAARINKKRSFLFVSKLLGKHLPIDPNKGLLTSALLAARYYELVNGVAPEIISNLKSTFLFGSPEFSSTRFIDGSLNPIIIGFAETATALGHAFFDCFQNGDYFHTTREDLINRAPAHYIRRGTLPRYVTPLLYTFGNASKPKRNHSG
;
A
#
# COMPACT_ATOMS: atom_id res chain seq x y z
N MET A 1 -40.09 -0.55 -2.89
CA MET A 1 -38.64 -0.67 -3.18
C MET A 1 -37.94 0.41 -2.38
N LYS A 2 -37.24 0.03 -1.29
CA LYS A 2 -36.54 0.99 -0.42
C LYS A 2 -35.12 1.16 -0.95
N ASN A 3 -34.78 2.37 -1.39
CA ASN A 3 -33.40 2.75 -1.72
C ASN A 3 -32.59 2.82 -0.44
N THR A 4 -31.67 1.89 -0.26
CA THR A 4 -30.67 1.92 0.81
C THR A 4 -29.53 2.85 0.37
N GLN A 5 -29.62 4.14 0.72
CA GLN A 5 -28.45 5.02 0.68
C GLN A 5 -27.56 4.66 1.87
N THR A 6 -26.45 3.99 1.60
CA THR A 6 -25.38 3.80 2.59
C THR A 6 -24.65 5.13 2.74
N SER A 7 -25.11 5.96 3.68
CA SER A 7 -24.38 7.16 4.08
C SER A 7 -23.21 6.76 4.98
N THR A 8 -22.04 6.63 4.39
CA THR A 8 -20.78 6.38 5.11
C THR A 8 -19.93 7.66 5.14
N PHE A 9 -20.54 8.78 5.56
CA PHE A 9 -19.80 10.02 5.86
C PHE A 9 -19.38 10.00 7.32
N SER A 10 -18.08 10.09 7.59
CA SER A 10 -17.56 10.37 8.94
C SER A 10 -17.05 11.80 8.92
N GLU A 11 -17.86 12.79 9.33
CA GLU A 11 -17.48 14.21 9.32
C GLU A 11 -16.47 14.57 10.44
N GLN A 12 -15.36 13.86 10.52
CA GLN A 12 -14.30 14.16 11.48
C GLN A 12 -13.34 15.20 10.87
N LYS A 13 -13.32 16.39 11.48
CA LYS A 13 -12.41 17.48 11.14
C LYS A 13 -11.30 17.56 12.19
N PHE A 14 -10.06 17.56 11.72
CA PHE A 14 -8.87 17.68 12.57
C PHE A 14 -8.13 18.96 12.23
N THR A 15 -7.67 19.67 13.25
CA THR A 15 -6.82 20.86 13.09
C THR A 15 -5.42 20.54 13.59
N PHE A 16 -4.42 20.66 12.71
CA PHE A 16 -3.02 20.48 13.04
C PHE A 16 -2.32 21.84 13.05
N ASN A 17 -1.71 22.19 14.19
CA ASN A 17 -0.89 23.38 14.34
C ASN A 17 0.58 23.02 14.08
N ILE A 18 1.20 23.69 13.11
CA ILE A 18 2.57 23.41 12.64
C ILE A 18 3.44 24.64 12.93
N LEU A 19 4.41 24.48 13.85
CA LEU A 19 5.38 25.53 14.26
C LEU A 19 4.73 26.91 14.49
N ASN A 20 3.58 26.94 15.18
CA ASN A 20 2.84 28.14 15.61
C ASN A 20 2.49 29.17 14.52
N SER A 21 2.67 28.85 13.24
CA SER A 21 2.55 29.79 12.12
C SER A 21 1.72 29.23 10.96
N LEU A 22 1.40 27.94 11.00
CA LEU A 22 0.65 27.25 9.95
C LEU A 22 -0.43 26.38 10.59
N ARG A 23 -1.65 26.48 10.07
CA ARG A 23 -2.80 25.67 10.46
C ARG A 23 -3.21 24.82 9.27
N ALA A 24 -3.28 23.50 9.46
CA ALA A 24 -3.79 22.58 8.47
C ALA A 24 -5.11 21.99 8.97
N GLU A 25 -6.15 22.08 8.15
CA GLU A 25 -7.44 21.46 8.41
C GLU A 25 -7.58 20.21 7.55
N VAL A 26 -7.88 19.09 8.19
CA VAL A 26 -8.07 17.81 7.53
C VAL A 26 -9.49 17.34 7.77
N GLU A 27 -10.20 17.07 6.69
CA GLU A 27 -11.51 16.45 6.71
C GLU A 27 -11.38 14.99 6.26
N VAL A 28 -11.77 14.07 7.14
CA VAL A 28 -11.83 12.65 6.80
C VAL A 28 -13.11 12.41 6.03
N ARG A 29 -13.02 11.91 4.79
CA ARG A 29 -14.21 11.55 4.01
C ARG A 29 -14.68 10.13 4.30
N GLN A 30 -13.72 9.22 4.42
CA GLN A 30 -13.97 7.81 4.63
C GLN A 30 -12.93 7.25 5.60
N ASN A 31 -13.40 6.49 6.57
CA ASN A 31 -12.57 5.70 7.48
C ASN A 31 -13.29 4.37 7.74
N PRO A 32 -13.33 3.47 6.73
CA PRO A 32 -14.14 2.24 6.80
C PRO A 32 -13.76 1.34 7.97
N TYR A 33 -12.53 1.46 8.47
CA TYR A 33 -12.04 0.67 9.58
C TYR A 33 -12.01 1.42 10.92
N ALA A 34 -12.46 2.67 10.95
CA ALA A 34 -12.45 3.52 12.15
C ALA A 34 -11.07 3.53 12.84
N LEU A 35 -9.99 3.55 12.06
CA LEU A 35 -8.63 3.64 12.60
C LEU A 35 -8.37 5.06 13.10
N PRO A 36 -7.72 5.26 14.27
CA PRO A 36 -7.33 6.57 14.75
C PRO A 36 -6.42 7.27 13.74
N ILE A 37 -6.72 8.52 13.41
CA ILE A 37 -6.00 9.26 12.37
C ILE A 37 -4.54 9.48 12.75
N GLU A 38 -4.27 9.59 14.06
CA GLU A 38 -2.96 9.77 14.66
C GLU A 38 -2.07 8.54 14.46
N GLU A 39 -2.64 7.34 14.22
CA GLU A 39 -1.87 6.15 13.85
C GLU A 39 -1.50 6.13 12.37
N LEU A 40 -2.25 6.86 11.51
CA LEU A 40 -2.07 6.82 10.06
C LEU A 40 -1.05 7.86 9.58
N PHE A 41 -1.13 9.08 10.10
CA PHE A 41 -0.26 10.18 9.69
C PHE A 41 -0.08 11.27 10.75
N THR A 42 0.83 12.19 10.47
CA THR A 42 0.96 13.48 11.16
C THR A 42 1.32 14.57 10.16
N MET A 43 1.30 15.83 10.61
CA MET A 43 1.74 16.97 9.84
C MET A 43 3.09 17.47 10.39
N ALA A 44 4.03 17.77 9.49
CA ALA A 44 5.32 18.34 9.83
C ALA A 44 5.56 19.65 9.08
N ALA A 45 6.45 20.50 9.59
CA ALA A 45 6.90 21.70 8.90
C ALA A 45 8.01 21.39 7.90
N ARG A 46 8.15 22.24 6.89
CA ARG A 46 9.32 22.27 6.01
C ARG A 46 9.98 23.63 6.07
N ILE A 47 11.31 23.64 6.01
CA ILE A 47 12.11 24.87 5.92
C ILE A 47 11.76 25.66 4.65
N ASN A 48 11.32 24.98 3.58
CA ASN A 48 10.94 25.63 2.32
C ASN A 48 9.61 26.39 2.45
N LYS A 49 9.67 27.73 2.42
CA LYS A 49 8.49 28.60 2.54
C LYS A 49 7.42 28.42 1.46
N LYS A 50 7.77 27.96 0.24
CA LYS A 50 6.79 27.70 -0.84
C LYS A 50 6.03 26.38 -0.66
N ARG A 51 6.54 25.48 0.18
CA ARG A 51 5.94 24.17 0.50
C ARG A 51 6.09 23.94 1.99
N SER A 52 5.47 24.79 2.79
CA SER A 52 5.80 25.01 4.20
C SER A 52 5.36 23.87 5.15
N PHE A 53 4.54 22.94 4.67
CA PHE A 53 4.11 21.76 5.41
C PHE A 53 4.41 20.46 4.65
N LEU A 54 4.38 19.35 5.40
CA LEU A 54 4.58 17.99 4.92
C LEU A 54 3.54 17.07 5.57
N PHE A 55 2.83 16.32 4.75
CA PHE A 55 2.06 15.18 5.21
C PHE A 55 3.01 14.00 5.43
N VAL A 56 3.03 13.48 6.65
CA VAL A 56 3.95 12.43 7.07
C VAL A 56 3.12 11.18 7.40
N SER A 57 3.11 10.21 6.48
CA SER A 57 2.56 8.89 6.79
C SER A 57 3.40 8.19 7.86
N LYS A 58 2.73 7.63 8.86
CA LYS A 58 3.32 6.77 9.89
C LYS A 58 3.36 5.29 9.50
N LEU A 59 2.91 4.94 8.29
CA LEU A 59 2.74 3.56 7.83
C LEU A 59 3.60 3.18 6.63
N LEU A 60 4.13 4.15 5.90
CA LEU A 60 4.83 3.91 4.63
C LEU A 60 6.36 3.88 4.76
N GLY A 61 6.93 4.20 5.91
CA GLY A 61 8.39 4.21 6.08
C GLY A 61 9.13 5.31 5.31
N LYS A 62 8.43 6.17 4.56
CA LYS A 62 9.04 7.16 3.64
C LYS A 62 9.79 8.29 4.35
N HIS A 63 9.23 8.79 5.46
CA HIS A 63 9.78 9.95 6.19
C HIS A 63 10.13 9.62 7.63
N LEU A 64 9.49 8.60 8.22
CA LEU A 64 9.72 8.11 9.57
C LEU A 64 10.02 6.62 9.49
N PRO A 65 10.96 6.09 10.28
CA PRO A 65 11.06 4.66 10.53
C PRO A 65 9.72 4.14 11.06
N ILE A 66 9.35 2.94 10.62
CA ILE A 66 8.12 2.27 11.07
C ILE A 66 8.48 0.89 11.62
N ASP A 67 7.64 0.39 12.52
CA ASP A 67 7.65 -1.02 12.89
C ASP A 67 7.34 -1.87 11.64
N PRO A 68 8.19 -2.86 11.28
CA PRO A 68 7.93 -3.75 10.15
C PRO A 68 6.55 -4.43 10.21
N ASN A 69 6.09 -4.85 11.40
CA ASN A 69 4.77 -5.45 11.58
C ASN A 69 3.67 -4.46 11.23
N LYS A 70 3.80 -3.17 11.57
CA LYS A 70 2.82 -2.15 11.16
C LYS A 70 2.74 -2.01 9.64
N GLY A 71 3.88 -2.10 8.94
CA GLY A 71 3.92 -2.09 7.48
C GLY A 71 3.19 -3.29 6.86
N LEU A 72 3.45 -4.49 7.37
CA LEU A 72 2.80 -5.73 6.92
C LEU A 72 1.28 -5.71 7.21
N LEU A 73 0.89 -5.31 8.41
CA LEU A 73 -0.52 -5.18 8.81
C LEU A 73 -1.26 -4.14 7.98
N THR A 74 -0.61 -3.01 7.67
CA THR A 74 -1.19 -1.99 6.78
C THR A 74 -1.50 -2.58 5.41
N SER A 75 -0.60 -3.40 4.88
CA SER A 75 -0.76 -4.07 3.59
C SER A 75 -1.89 -5.11 3.63
N ALA A 76 -1.98 -5.89 4.71
CA ALA A 76 -3.05 -6.86 4.92
C ALA A 76 -4.43 -6.19 5.08
N LEU A 77 -4.51 -5.08 5.83
CA LEU A 77 -5.73 -4.27 5.94
C LEU A 77 -6.14 -3.70 4.57
N LEU A 78 -5.17 -3.26 3.77
CA LEU A 78 -5.45 -2.80 2.41
C LEU A 78 -5.97 -3.93 1.50
N ALA A 79 -5.40 -5.13 1.59
CA ALA A 79 -5.87 -6.32 0.88
C ALA A 79 -7.29 -6.72 1.32
N ALA A 80 -7.57 -6.66 2.62
CA ALA A 80 -8.91 -6.89 3.15
C ALA A 80 -9.92 -5.85 2.62
N ARG A 81 -9.54 -4.56 2.51
CA ARG A 81 -10.40 -3.54 1.88
C ARG A 81 -10.66 -3.83 0.43
N TYR A 82 -9.63 -4.22 -0.31
CA TYR A 82 -9.78 -4.57 -1.72
C TYR A 82 -10.77 -5.73 -1.88
N TYR A 83 -10.60 -6.80 -1.09
CA TYR A 83 -11.52 -7.95 -1.09
C TYR A 83 -12.96 -7.53 -0.80
N GLU A 84 -13.17 -6.72 0.24
CA GLU A 84 -14.49 -6.21 0.63
C GLU A 84 -15.13 -5.36 -0.48
N LEU A 85 -14.36 -4.52 -1.16
CA LEU A 85 -14.86 -3.69 -2.26
C LEU A 85 -15.27 -4.52 -3.49
N VAL A 86 -14.55 -5.61 -3.77
CA VAL A 86 -14.82 -6.47 -4.93
C VAL A 86 -15.98 -7.43 -4.66
N ASN A 87 -16.01 -8.04 -3.49
CA ASN A 87 -17.00 -9.07 -3.15
C ASN A 87 -18.22 -8.55 -2.38
N GLY A 88 -18.18 -7.30 -1.91
CA GLY A 88 -19.22 -6.69 -1.08
C GLY A 88 -19.26 -7.20 0.37
N VAL A 89 -18.37 -8.11 0.75
CA VAL A 89 -18.30 -8.72 2.09
C VAL A 89 -16.86 -8.68 2.59
N ALA A 90 -16.67 -8.25 3.85
CA ALA A 90 -15.36 -8.19 4.48
C ALA A 90 -14.84 -9.60 4.81
N PRO A 91 -13.52 -9.85 4.71
CA PRO A 91 -12.96 -11.13 5.11
C PRO A 91 -13.03 -11.30 6.65
N GLU A 92 -13.22 -12.53 7.13
CA GLU A 92 -13.38 -12.84 8.56
C GLU A 92 -12.22 -12.33 9.43
N ILE A 93 -11.01 -12.28 8.87
CA ILE A 93 -9.79 -11.86 9.56
C ILE A 93 -9.75 -10.36 9.91
N ILE A 94 -10.66 -9.53 9.37
CA ILE A 94 -10.56 -8.07 9.48
C ILE A 94 -10.52 -7.57 10.93
N SER A 95 -11.32 -8.17 11.81
CA SER A 95 -11.36 -7.80 13.23
C SER A 95 -10.03 -8.07 13.92
N ASN A 96 -9.38 -9.19 13.59
CA ASN A 96 -8.07 -9.55 14.12
C ASN A 96 -6.97 -8.61 13.59
N LEU A 97 -6.97 -8.32 12.27
CA LEU A 97 -6.02 -7.37 11.69
C LEU A 97 -6.12 -5.99 12.34
N LYS A 98 -7.35 -5.50 12.57
CA LYS A 98 -7.59 -4.23 13.26
C LYS A 98 -7.10 -4.25 14.71
N SER A 99 -7.41 -5.30 15.46
CA SER A 99 -6.97 -5.39 16.86
C SER A 99 -5.45 -5.45 16.96
N THR A 100 -4.79 -6.24 16.12
CA THR A 100 -3.32 -6.35 16.09
C THR A 100 -2.67 -5.04 15.66
N PHE A 101 -3.26 -4.31 14.71
CA PHE A 101 -2.77 -2.99 14.31
C PHE A 101 -2.82 -1.95 15.45
N LEU A 102 -3.91 -1.94 16.24
CA LEU A 102 -4.13 -0.92 17.27
C LEU A 102 -3.43 -1.23 18.59
N PHE A 103 -3.51 -2.48 19.05
CA PHE A 103 -3.04 -2.87 20.38
C PHE A 103 -1.67 -3.54 20.37
N GLY A 104 -1.16 -3.87 19.18
CA GLY A 104 -0.02 -4.76 19.04
C GLY A 104 -0.37 -6.19 19.43
N SER A 105 0.29 -7.17 18.82
CA SER A 105 0.27 -8.58 19.21
C SER A 105 1.54 -9.25 18.67
N PRO A 106 1.83 -10.55 18.86
CA PRO A 106 3.09 -11.13 18.39
C PRO A 106 3.28 -10.95 16.88
N GLU A 107 4.53 -11.08 16.42
CA GLU A 107 4.96 -10.96 15.02
C GLU A 107 3.86 -11.33 14.03
N PHE A 108 3.43 -10.35 13.23
CA PHE A 108 2.46 -10.60 12.18
C PHE A 108 3.20 -11.21 10.99
N SER A 109 3.00 -12.51 10.79
CA SER A 109 3.42 -13.18 9.56
C SER A 109 2.33 -13.01 8.49
N SER A 110 2.74 -12.74 7.26
CA SER A 110 1.83 -12.58 6.12
C SER A 110 0.97 -13.84 5.95
N THR A 111 -0.34 -13.72 6.13
CA THR A 111 -1.30 -14.80 5.90
C THR A 111 -1.99 -14.63 4.54
N ARG A 112 -2.11 -15.74 3.80
CA ARG A 112 -2.89 -15.80 2.55
C ARG A 112 -4.35 -16.07 2.90
N PHE A 113 -5.11 -15.01 3.15
CA PHE A 113 -6.52 -15.10 3.52
C PHE A 113 -7.47 -14.79 2.36
N ILE A 114 -6.96 -14.29 1.23
CA ILE A 114 -7.77 -14.10 0.01
C ILE A 114 -7.60 -15.34 -0.85
N ASP A 115 -8.70 -16.05 -1.04
CA ASP A 115 -8.73 -17.29 -1.81
C ASP A 115 -8.50 -17.06 -3.31
N GLY A 116 -8.44 -18.16 -4.06
CA GLY A 116 -8.21 -18.14 -5.50
C GLY A 116 -9.36 -17.58 -6.35
N SER A 117 -10.47 -17.10 -5.76
CA SER A 117 -11.58 -16.49 -6.51
C SER A 117 -11.18 -15.18 -7.18
N LEU A 118 -10.18 -14.50 -6.63
CA LEU A 118 -9.62 -13.27 -7.18
C LEU A 118 -8.25 -13.54 -7.81
N ASN A 119 -8.01 -12.93 -8.98
CA ASN A 119 -6.72 -12.98 -9.67
C ASN A 119 -6.30 -11.56 -10.13
N PRO A 120 -5.95 -10.67 -9.20
CA PRO A 120 -5.62 -9.29 -9.52
C PRO A 120 -4.24 -9.16 -10.18
N ILE A 121 -4.09 -8.11 -10.97
CA ILE A 121 -2.78 -7.61 -11.40
C ILE A 121 -2.41 -6.45 -10.47
N ILE A 122 -1.30 -6.58 -9.77
CA ILE A 122 -0.78 -5.59 -8.82
C ILE A 122 0.48 -4.98 -9.44
N ILE A 123 0.61 -3.65 -9.36
CA ILE A 123 1.74 -2.92 -9.96
C ILE A 123 2.36 -2.00 -8.91
N GLY A 124 3.57 -2.31 -8.47
CA GLY A 124 4.35 -1.54 -7.50
C GLY A 124 5.38 -0.65 -8.19
N PHE A 125 5.16 0.66 -8.22
CA PHE A 125 6.10 1.62 -8.81
C PHE A 125 6.94 2.34 -7.74
N ALA A 126 8.27 2.25 -7.87
CA ALA A 126 9.26 2.72 -6.89
C ALA A 126 9.30 1.90 -5.58
N GLU A 127 10.27 2.18 -4.73
CA GLU A 127 10.69 1.34 -3.60
C GLU A 127 9.57 1.15 -2.57
N THR A 128 8.95 2.25 -2.12
CA THR A 128 7.88 2.21 -1.13
C THR A 128 6.67 1.41 -1.64
N ALA A 129 6.28 1.62 -2.90
CA ALA A 129 5.19 0.85 -3.49
C ALA A 129 5.59 -0.60 -3.75
N THR A 130 6.88 -0.87 -3.99
CA THR A 130 7.42 -2.22 -4.13
C THR A 130 7.21 -3.01 -2.84
N ALA A 131 7.61 -2.46 -1.69
CA ALA A 131 7.48 -3.12 -0.39
C ALA A 131 6.00 -3.31 0.03
N LEU A 132 5.20 -2.24 -0.04
CA LEU A 132 3.77 -2.30 0.26
C LEU A 132 3.03 -3.26 -0.69
N GLY A 133 3.37 -3.21 -1.98
CA GLY A 133 2.77 -4.04 -3.02
C GLY A 133 3.10 -5.52 -2.86
N HIS A 134 4.32 -5.87 -2.45
CA HIS A 134 4.69 -7.24 -2.10
C HIS A 134 3.86 -7.76 -0.93
N ALA A 135 3.82 -7.03 0.18
CA ALA A 135 3.06 -7.44 1.37
C ALA A 135 1.54 -7.51 1.10
N PHE A 136 1.02 -6.64 0.23
CA PHE A 136 -0.36 -6.70 -0.24
C PHE A 136 -0.60 -7.95 -1.09
N PHE A 137 0.26 -8.21 -2.08
CA PHE A 137 0.23 -9.41 -2.93
C PHE A 137 0.35 -10.70 -2.10
N ASP A 138 1.10 -10.66 -1.01
CA ASP A 138 1.29 -11.79 -0.11
C ASP A 138 0.00 -12.31 0.51
N CYS A 139 -1.05 -11.49 0.60
CA CYS A 139 -2.36 -11.89 1.12
C CYS A 139 -3.19 -12.76 0.15
N PHE A 140 -2.82 -12.84 -1.12
CA PHE A 140 -3.58 -13.53 -2.16
C PHE A 140 -3.05 -14.94 -2.44
N GLN A 141 -3.95 -15.89 -2.67
CA GLN A 141 -3.59 -17.21 -3.20
C GLN A 141 -3.25 -17.17 -4.69
N ASN A 142 -3.95 -16.33 -5.47
CA ASN A 142 -3.72 -16.15 -6.91
C ASN A 142 -3.48 -14.68 -7.24
N GLY A 143 -2.62 -14.39 -8.22
CA GLY A 143 -2.39 -13.02 -8.68
C GLY A 143 -1.11 -12.87 -9.48
N ASP A 144 -0.98 -11.73 -10.12
CA ASP A 144 0.20 -11.27 -10.84
C ASP A 144 0.72 -10.00 -10.18
N TYR A 145 2.03 -9.93 -9.92
CA TYR A 145 2.69 -8.74 -9.36
C TYR A 145 3.84 -8.27 -10.24
N PHE A 146 3.76 -7.03 -10.67
CA PHE A 146 4.82 -6.33 -11.38
C PHE A 146 5.38 -5.25 -10.48
N HIS A 147 6.70 -5.13 -10.38
CA HIS A 147 7.29 -4.03 -9.64
C HIS A 147 8.58 -3.52 -10.25
N THR A 148 8.92 -2.28 -9.92
CA THR A 148 10.18 -1.64 -10.35
C THR A 148 10.90 -1.01 -9.16
N THR A 149 12.21 -1.23 -9.04
CA THR A 149 13.10 -0.58 -8.05
C THR A 149 14.12 0.32 -8.75
N ARG A 150 14.69 1.33 -8.07
CA ARG A 150 15.84 2.09 -8.64
C ARG A 150 17.17 1.38 -8.46
N GLU A 151 17.21 0.36 -7.59
CA GLU A 151 18.41 -0.44 -7.32
C GLU A 151 18.60 -1.50 -8.40
N ASP A 152 19.81 -1.55 -8.96
CA ASP A 152 20.27 -2.65 -9.79
C ASP A 152 20.60 -3.84 -8.88
N LEU A 153 19.74 -4.84 -8.87
CA LEU A 153 20.06 -6.11 -8.21
C LEU A 153 21.09 -6.85 -9.07
N ILE A 154 22.10 -7.45 -8.41
CA ILE A 154 23.19 -8.16 -9.10
C ILE A 154 22.59 -9.13 -10.14
N ASN A 155 22.91 -8.90 -11.42
CA ASN A 155 22.45 -9.67 -12.59
C ASN A 155 20.92 -9.73 -12.80
N ARG A 156 20.14 -8.75 -12.34
CA ARG A 156 18.70 -8.66 -12.63
C ARG A 156 18.30 -7.23 -13.00
N ALA A 157 17.46 -7.11 -14.01
CA ALA A 157 16.89 -5.81 -14.39
C ALA A 157 16.01 -5.26 -13.26
N PRO A 158 15.93 -3.92 -13.09
CA PRO A 158 15.17 -3.26 -12.02
C PRO A 158 13.65 -3.45 -12.11
N ALA A 159 13.15 -4.23 -13.07
CA ALA A 159 11.75 -4.57 -13.27
C ALA A 159 11.55 -6.08 -13.12
N HIS A 160 10.62 -6.45 -12.24
CA HIS A 160 10.37 -7.84 -11.85
C HIS A 160 8.91 -8.20 -11.98
N TYR A 161 8.67 -9.48 -12.25
CA TYR A 161 7.36 -10.08 -12.35
C TYR A 161 7.27 -11.34 -11.47
N ILE A 162 6.18 -11.48 -10.73
CA ILE A 162 5.87 -12.62 -9.89
C ILE A 162 4.43 -13.08 -10.18
N ARG A 163 4.24 -14.38 -10.41
CA ARG A 163 2.93 -15.01 -10.53
C ARG A 163 2.69 -15.96 -9.37
N ARG A 164 1.47 -15.97 -8.85
CA ARG A 164 1.00 -16.94 -7.86
C ARG A 164 -0.29 -17.61 -8.33
N GLY A 165 -0.39 -18.91 -8.14
CA GLY A 165 -1.51 -19.76 -8.53
C GLY A 165 -1.08 -21.01 -9.28
N THR A 166 -2.01 -21.93 -9.54
CA THR A 166 -1.75 -23.16 -10.29
C THR A 166 -1.44 -22.81 -11.75
N LEU A 167 -0.20 -23.05 -12.15
CA LEU A 167 0.16 -23.13 -13.57
C LEU A 167 -0.63 -24.32 -14.16
N PRO A 168 -1.27 -24.21 -15.35
CA PRO A 168 -1.54 -25.43 -16.11
C PRO A 168 -0.22 -26.20 -16.21
N ARG A 169 -0.26 -27.54 -16.08
CA ARG A 169 0.86 -28.48 -15.84
C ARG A 169 2.11 -28.36 -16.75
N TYR A 170 2.19 -27.38 -17.64
CA TYR A 170 3.22 -27.17 -18.64
C TYR A 170 3.97 -25.82 -18.56
N VAL A 171 3.76 -25.00 -17.52
CA VAL A 171 4.43 -23.70 -17.44
C VAL A 171 5.34 -23.65 -16.22
N THR A 172 6.64 -23.50 -16.43
CA THR A 172 7.66 -23.22 -15.42
C THR A 172 7.47 -21.82 -14.83
N PRO A 173 7.77 -21.57 -13.54
CA PRO A 173 7.80 -20.22 -13.00
C PRO A 173 8.96 -19.46 -13.65
N LEU A 174 8.66 -18.67 -14.67
CA LEU A 174 9.63 -17.75 -15.27
C LEU A 174 9.61 -16.43 -14.50
N LEU A 175 10.70 -16.17 -13.78
CA LEU A 175 11.03 -14.84 -13.31
C LEU A 175 11.46 -14.01 -14.54
N TYR A 176 10.49 -13.35 -15.19
CA TYR A 176 10.80 -12.48 -16.32
C TYR A 176 11.43 -11.19 -15.80
N THR A 177 12.62 -10.86 -16.31
CA THR A 177 13.23 -9.54 -16.19
C THR A 177 12.97 -8.78 -17.48
N PHE A 178 12.36 -7.60 -17.39
CA PHE A 178 12.20 -6.75 -18.58
C PHE A 178 13.54 -6.10 -18.91
N GLY A 179 14.05 -6.34 -20.12
CA GLY A 179 15.32 -5.79 -20.58
C GLY A 179 15.33 -4.26 -20.56
N ASN A 180 16.49 -3.67 -20.26
CA ASN A 180 16.69 -2.22 -20.20
C ASN A 180 16.26 -1.53 -21.49
N ALA A 181 15.26 -0.64 -21.41
CA ALA A 181 14.97 0.32 -22.46
C ALA A 181 16.09 1.38 -22.47
N SER A 182 17.02 1.28 -23.42
CA SER A 182 18.05 2.28 -23.63
C SER A 182 17.41 3.58 -24.16
N LYS A 183 17.65 4.70 -23.47
CA LYS A 183 17.32 6.02 -24.03
C LYS A 183 18.13 6.24 -25.31
N PRO A 184 17.52 6.67 -26.43
CA PRO A 184 18.29 7.05 -27.60
C PRO A 184 19.19 8.22 -27.25
N LYS A 185 20.50 8.09 -27.54
CA LYS A 185 21.47 9.18 -27.44
C LYS A 185 20.95 10.35 -28.30
N ARG A 186 20.74 11.52 -27.69
CA ARG A 186 20.56 12.77 -28.44
C ARG A 186 21.89 13.07 -29.12
N ASN A 187 21.94 12.93 -30.43
CA ASN A 187 23.01 13.52 -31.22
C ASN A 187 22.88 15.04 -31.13
N HIS A 188 23.84 15.71 -30.48
CA HIS A 188 24.04 17.14 -30.65
C HIS A 188 24.85 17.33 -31.93
N SER A 189 24.16 17.75 -32.98
CA SER A 189 24.77 18.43 -34.12
C SER A 189 24.45 19.91 -33.96
N GLY A 190 25.50 20.70 -33.86
CA GLY A 190 25.50 22.13 -33.57
C GLY A 190 26.91 22.57 -33.28
#